data_AF-A0A838BQ28-F1
#
_entry.id   AF-A0A838BQ28-F1
#
_cell.length_a   1.000
_cell.length_b   1.000
_cell.length_c   1.000
_cell.angle_alpha   90.00
_cell.angle_beta   90.00
_cell.angle_gamma   90.00
#
_symmetry.space_group_name_H-M   'P 1'
#
loop_
_entity.id
_entity.type
_entity.pdbx_description
1 polymer ?
#
loop_
_entity_poly.entity_id
_entity_poly.type
_entity_poly.pdbx_seq_one_letter_code
_entity_poly.pdbx_strand_id
1 'polypeptide(L)'
;MTIGLSGGMEAAMDLGTAIRRWKANWMRVHEFEALDREQREAIARDIGVPPEMLPILAARSPEAGQELPRLMNALALDEGHIRHIHAALMRDMSLTCSGCTAAVRCRDDLSRGQASAQYGEYCPNAEALQELQGKRNSSF
;
A
#
# COMPACT_ATOMS: atom_id res chain seq x y z
N MET A 1 31.10 -34.65 0.84
CA MET A 1 30.51 -33.76 -0.18
C MET A 1 29.02 -33.70 0.06
N THR A 2 28.59 -32.75 0.88
CA THR A 2 27.18 -32.50 1.22
C THR A 2 26.60 -31.56 0.18
N ILE A 3 25.70 -32.07 -0.68
CA ILE A 3 24.92 -31.22 -1.59
C ILE A 3 23.67 -30.80 -0.82
N GLY A 4 23.56 -29.50 -0.55
CA GLY A 4 22.45 -28.88 0.13
C GLY A 4 21.18 -28.90 -0.71
N LEU A 5 20.07 -29.29 -0.08
CA LEU A 5 18.72 -29.10 -0.61
C LEU A 5 18.21 -27.74 -0.12
N SER A 6 18.61 -26.68 -0.81
CA SER A 6 17.89 -25.40 -0.80
C SER A 6 16.88 -25.46 -1.96
N GLY A 7 15.64 -25.85 -1.66
CA GLY A 7 14.60 -26.04 -2.66
C GLY A 7 13.25 -25.50 -2.19
N GLY A 8 12.96 -24.27 -2.63
CA GLY A 8 11.64 -23.74 -2.96
C GLY A 8 10.46 -24.03 -2.03
N MET A 9 10.16 -23.08 -1.15
CA MET A 9 8.80 -22.90 -0.62
C MET A 9 8.30 -21.51 -1.07
N GLU A 10 8.18 -21.34 -2.38
CA GLU A 10 7.34 -20.27 -2.94
C GLU A 10 5.91 -20.53 -2.48
N ALA A 11 5.37 -19.58 -1.73
CA ALA A 11 4.07 -19.65 -1.09
C ALA A 11 2.94 -19.77 -2.13
N ALA A 12 2.59 -21.00 -2.52
CA ALA A 12 1.28 -21.30 -3.04
C ALA A 12 0.29 -21.06 -1.91
N MET A 13 -0.43 -19.94 -1.97
CA MET A 13 -1.46 -19.58 -1.01
C MET A 13 -2.45 -20.75 -0.90
N ASP A 14 -2.51 -21.39 0.27
CA ASP A 14 -3.46 -22.46 0.57
C ASP A 14 -4.89 -21.99 0.23
N LEU A 15 -5.63 -22.77 -0.55
CA LEU A 15 -7.01 -22.47 -0.97
C LEU A 15 -7.91 -22.20 0.24
N GLY A 16 -7.68 -22.90 1.35
CA GLY A 16 -8.39 -22.64 2.61
C GLY A 16 -8.12 -21.24 3.16
N THR A 17 -6.89 -20.76 3.03
CA THR A 17 -6.47 -19.40 3.42
C THR A 17 -7.07 -18.35 2.48
N ALA A 18 -7.12 -18.62 1.18
CA ALA A 18 -7.77 -17.76 0.21
C ALA A 18 -9.29 -17.62 0.46
N ILE A 19 -9.98 -18.73 0.74
CA ILE A 19 -11.41 -18.74 1.05
C ILE A 19 -11.71 -18.01 2.37
N ARG A 20 -10.87 -18.21 3.40
CA ARG A 20 -11.00 -17.48 4.68
C ARG A 20 -10.83 -15.97 4.49
N ARG A 21 -9.82 -15.55 3.71
CA ARG A 21 -9.63 -14.14 3.36
C ARG A 21 -10.80 -13.58 2.56
N TRP A 22 -11.29 -14.32 1.57
CA TRP A 22 -12.46 -13.90 0.77
C TRP A 22 -13.70 -13.71 1.63
N LYS A 23 -14.02 -14.68 2.50
CA LYS A 23 -15.16 -14.60 3.43
C LYS A 23 -15.01 -13.45 4.42
N ALA A 24 -13.81 -13.27 4.99
CA ALA A 24 -13.53 -12.16 5.90
C ALA A 24 -13.68 -10.80 5.19
N ASN A 25 -13.19 -10.69 3.95
CA ASN A 25 -13.35 -9.47 3.14
C ASN A 25 -14.83 -9.19 2.83
N TRP A 26 -15.58 -10.22 2.44
CA TRP A 26 -17.01 -10.10 2.13
C TRP A 26 -17.85 -9.67 3.34
N MET A 27 -17.63 -10.29 4.51
CA MET A 27 -18.31 -9.88 5.75
C MET A 27 -17.98 -8.44 6.15
N ARG A 28 -16.72 -8.02 5.99
CA ARG A 28 -16.30 -6.63 6.28
C ARG A 28 -16.98 -5.62 5.37
N VAL A 29 -17.07 -5.91 4.07
CA VAL A 29 -17.77 -5.04 3.12
C VAL A 29 -19.25 -4.95 3.46
N HIS A 30 -19.90 -6.08 3.78
CA HIS A 30 -21.32 -6.11 4.11
C HIS A 30 -21.64 -5.46 5.47
N GLU A 31 -20.77 -5.61 6.47
CA GLU A 31 -20.87 -4.91 7.76
C GLU A 31 -20.68 -3.41 7.57
N PHE A 32 -19.75 -3.01 6.70
CA PHE A 32 -19.54 -1.61 6.34
C PHE A 32 -20.73 -1.01 5.57
N GLU A 33 -21.34 -1.77 4.65
CA GLU A 33 -22.55 -1.37 3.92
C GLU A 33 -23.77 -1.20 4.84
N ALA A 34 -23.83 -1.94 5.95
CA ALA A 34 -24.90 -1.85 6.94
C ALA A 34 -24.83 -0.59 7.81
N LEU A 35 -23.69 0.14 7.80
CA LEU A 35 -23.55 1.40 8.54
C LEU A 35 -24.35 2.52 7.86
N ASP A 36 -25.02 3.34 8.67
CA ASP A 36 -25.63 4.57 8.19
C ASP A 36 -24.60 5.67 7.88
N ARG A 37 -25.06 6.79 7.33
CA ARG A 37 -24.21 7.91 6.91
C ARG A 37 -23.44 8.52 8.09
N GLU A 38 -24.07 8.67 9.24
CA GLU A 38 -23.48 9.30 10.43
C GLU A 38 -22.38 8.41 11.02
N GLN A 39 -22.63 7.10 11.07
CA GLN A 39 -21.66 6.10 11.49
C GLN A 39 -20.43 6.06 10.57
N ARG A 40 -20.63 6.11 9.24
CA ARG A 40 -19.52 6.19 8.29
C ARG A 40 -18.72 7.47 8.44
N GLU A 41 -19.38 8.61 8.65
CA GLU A 41 -18.71 9.89 8.90
C GLU A 41 -17.94 9.90 10.23
N ALA A 42 -18.47 9.26 11.28
CA ALA A 42 -17.79 9.10 12.56
C ALA A 42 -16.51 8.26 12.39
N ILE A 43 -16.60 7.10 11.74
CA ILE A 43 -15.43 6.25 11.45
C ILE A 43 -14.39 7.02 10.62
N ALA A 44 -14.82 7.70 9.56
CA ALA A 44 -13.94 8.52 8.71
C ALA A 44 -13.16 9.55 9.52
N ARG A 45 -13.84 10.25 10.45
CA ARG A 45 -13.20 11.20 11.36
C ARG A 45 -12.21 10.54 12.31
N ASP A 46 -12.58 9.40 12.91
CA ASP A 46 -11.74 8.70 13.88
C ASP A 46 -10.43 8.20 13.28
N ILE A 47 -10.48 7.67 12.05
CA ILE A 47 -9.28 7.19 11.35
C ILE A 47 -8.59 8.29 10.51
N GLY A 48 -9.21 9.47 10.40
CA GLY A 48 -8.70 10.62 9.69
C GLY A 48 -8.56 10.39 8.19
N VAL A 49 -9.61 9.88 7.54
CA VAL A 49 -9.70 9.72 6.09
C VAL A 49 -10.97 10.40 5.55
N PRO A 50 -10.99 10.80 4.27
CA PRO A 50 -12.21 11.28 3.64
C PRO A 50 -13.29 10.17 3.62
N PRO A 51 -14.57 10.45 3.95
CA PRO A 51 -15.63 9.44 3.97
C PRO A 51 -15.79 8.66 2.67
N GLU A 52 -15.57 9.30 1.53
CA GLU A 52 -15.58 8.70 0.19
C GLU A 52 -14.49 7.66 -0.04
N MET A 53 -13.42 7.68 0.77
CA MET A 53 -12.34 6.71 0.71
C MET A 53 -12.69 5.41 1.43
N LEU A 54 -13.66 5.43 2.36
CA LEU A 54 -14.00 4.27 3.16
C LEU A 54 -14.48 3.06 2.34
N PRO A 55 -15.39 3.17 1.36
CA PRO A 55 -15.80 2.02 0.54
C PRO A 55 -14.62 1.43 -0.25
N ILE A 56 -13.74 2.31 -0.75
CA ILE A 56 -12.54 1.90 -1.50
C ILE A 56 -11.61 1.11 -0.58
N LEU A 57 -11.35 1.59 0.63
CA LEU A 57 -10.50 0.91 1.61
C LEU A 57 -11.14 -0.38 2.16
N ALA A 58 -12.45 -0.39 2.38
CA ALA A 58 -13.20 -1.55 2.86
C ALA A 58 -13.19 -2.71 1.86
N ALA A 59 -13.17 -2.41 0.55
CA ALA A 59 -13.10 -3.41 -0.51
C ALA A 59 -11.69 -4.00 -0.71
N ARG A 60 -10.65 -3.36 -0.17
CA ARG A 60 -9.25 -3.75 -0.35
C ARG A 60 -8.79 -4.71 0.76
N SER A 61 -7.79 -5.52 0.44
CA SER A 61 -7.19 -6.43 1.42
C SER A 61 -6.50 -5.65 2.56
N PRO A 62 -6.37 -6.23 3.77
CA PRO A 62 -5.63 -5.62 4.87
C PRO A 62 -4.18 -5.24 4.52
N GLU A 63 -3.61 -5.89 3.50
CA GLU A 63 -2.26 -5.64 3.01
C GLU A 63 -2.16 -4.52 1.96
N ALA A 64 -3.26 -3.85 1.62
CA ALA A 64 -3.24 -2.76 0.66
C ALA A 64 -2.34 -1.60 1.14
N GLY A 65 -1.53 -1.07 0.23
CA GLY A 65 -0.61 0.03 0.51
C GLY A 65 0.78 -0.40 1.01
N GLN A 66 1.02 -1.70 1.21
CA GLN A 66 2.36 -2.22 1.57
C GLN A 66 3.43 -1.97 0.49
N GLU A 67 3.02 -1.64 -0.72
CA GLU A 67 3.89 -1.28 -1.84
C GLU A 67 4.61 0.06 -1.60
N LEU A 68 3.99 1.03 -0.92
CA LEU A 68 4.56 2.36 -0.76
C LEU A 68 5.88 2.33 0.04
N PRO A 69 5.94 1.74 1.25
CA PRO A 69 7.21 1.57 1.97
C PRO A 69 8.31 0.88 1.16
N ARG A 70 7.94 -0.14 0.39
CA ARG A 70 8.88 -0.90 -0.44
C ARG A 70 9.41 -0.07 -1.60
N LEU A 71 8.55 0.71 -2.24
CA LEU A 71 8.93 1.65 -3.30
C LEU A 71 9.80 2.77 -2.75
N MET A 72 9.46 3.36 -1.60
CA MET A 72 10.29 4.37 -0.96
C MET A 72 11.71 3.85 -0.68
N ASN A 73 11.83 2.63 -0.14
CA ASN A 73 13.13 2.00 0.04
C ASN A 73 13.88 1.80 -1.29
N ALA A 74 13.21 1.32 -2.35
CA ALA A 74 13.81 1.19 -3.69
C ALA A 74 14.27 2.54 -4.29
N LEU A 75 13.67 3.65 -3.85
CA LEU A 75 14.03 5.02 -4.23
C LEU A 75 15.06 5.67 -3.28
N ALA A 76 15.55 4.92 -2.29
CA ALA A 76 16.41 5.37 -1.19
C ALA A 76 15.80 6.56 -0.41
N LEU A 77 14.48 6.51 -0.20
CA LEU A 77 13.73 7.41 0.67
C LEU A 77 13.48 6.73 2.03
N ASP A 78 13.89 7.39 3.11
CA ASP A 78 13.67 6.90 4.47
C ASP A 78 12.23 7.21 4.91
N GLU A 79 11.40 6.17 4.97
CA GLU A 79 10.00 6.27 5.40
C GLU A 79 9.86 6.82 6.83
N GLY A 80 10.72 6.39 7.75
CA GLY A 80 10.67 6.82 9.15
C GLY A 80 10.96 8.31 9.28
N HIS A 81 11.98 8.78 8.57
CA HIS A 81 12.32 10.19 8.51
C HIS A 81 11.21 11.04 7.86
N ILE A 82 10.66 10.60 6.73
CA ILE A 82 9.59 11.32 6.04
C ILE A 82 8.30 11.31 6.87
N ARG A 83 7.99 10.23 7.58
CA ARG A 83 6.87 10.17 8.53
C ARG A 83 7.06 11.13 9.69
N HIS A 84 8.29 11.32 10.15
CA HIS A 84 8.60 12.25 11.25
C HIS A 84 8.46 13.72 10.81
N ILE A 85 8.97 14.09 9.63
CA ILE A 85 8.99 15.49 9.15
C ILE A 85 7.71 15.86 8.38
N HIS A 86 7.16 14.93 7.61
CA HIS A 86 6.06 15.14 6.67
C HIS A 86 4.89 14.17 6.93
N ALA A 87 4.44 14.10 8.19
CA ALA A 87 3.40 13.17 8.63
C ALA A 87 2.10 13.23 7.81
N ALA A 88 1.65 14.44 7.44
CA ALA A 88 0.46 14.64 6.61
C ALA A 88 0.66 14.06 5.19
N LEU A 89 1.78 14.40 4.54
CA LEU A 89 2.11 13.87 3.21
C LEU A 89 2.22 12.33 3.23
N MET A 90 2.82 11.74 4.26
CA MET A 90 2.89 10.27 4.39
C MET A 90 1.51 9.64 4.52
N ARG A 91 0.59 10.27 5.25
CA ARG A 91 -0.80 9.80 5.37
C ARG A 91 -1.47 9.84 4.01
N ASP A 92 -1.38 10.96 3.30
CA ASP A 92 -2.01 11.14 1.99
C ASP A 92 -1.46 10.14 0.97
N MET A 93 -0.13 9.98 0.89
CA MET A 93 0.49 8.99 0.02
C MET A 93 0.06 7.56 0.37
N SER A 94 -0.07 7.24 1.67
CA SER A 94 -0.50 5.92 2.12
C SER A 94 -1.94 5.63 1.69
N LEU A 95 -2.85 6.60 1.84
CA LEU A 95 -4.24 6.46 1.39
C LEU A 95 -4.34 6.30 -0.11
N THR A 96 -3.63 7.15 -0.86
CA THR A 96 -3.55 7.11 -2.32
C THR A 96 -2.99 5.77 -2.80
N CYS A 97 -1.95 5.25 -2.15
CA CYS A 97 -1.38 3.94 -2.49
C CYS A 97 -2.35 2.79 -2.20
N SER A 98 -2.99 2.79 -1.03
CA SER A 98 -3.96 1.76 -0.64
C SER A 98 -5.18 1.69 -1.58
N GLY A 99 -5.59 2.84 -2.13
CA GLY A 99 -6.69 2.93 -3.09
C GLY A 99 -6.31 2.55 -4.53
N CYS A 100 -5.01 2.50 -4.87
CA CYS A 100 -4.57 2.42 -6.26
C CYS A 100 -4.94 1.10 -6.96
N THR A 101 -5.08 1.15 -8.28
CA THR A 101 -5.33 -0.02 -9.13
C THR A 101 -4.05 -0.67 -9.65
N ALA A 102 -2.91 0.01 -9.53
CA ALA A 102 -1.62 -0.43 -10.06
C ALA A 102 -0.76 -1.26 -9.08
N ALA A 103 -1.29 -1.64 -7.91
CA ALA A 103 -0.52 -2.35 -6.88
C ALA A 103 0.09 -3.68 -7.38
N VAL A 104 -0.60 -4.41 -8.26
CA VAL A 104 -0.08 -5.66 -8.86
C VAL A 104 1.16 -5.38 -9.70
N ARG A 105 1.09 -4.38 -10.60
CA ARG A 105 2.23 -3.95 -11.43
C ARG A 105 3.38 -3.48 -10.55
N CYS A 106 3.09 -2.66 -9.54
CA CYS A 106 4.09 -2.17 -8.60
C CYS A 106 4.85 -3.31 -7.91
N ARG A 107 4.15 -4.35 -7.46
CA ARG A 107 4.79 -5.52 -6.85
C ARG A 107 5.67 -6.30 -7.84
N ASP A 108 5.24 -6.47 -9.08
CA ASP A 108 6.04 -7.14 -10.11
C ASP A 108 7.33 -6.34 -10.38
N ASP A 109 7.21 -5.04 -10.61
CA ASP A 109 8.37 -4.16 -10.86
C ASP A 109 9.30 -4.11 -9.63
N LEU A 110 8.76 -4.11 -8.41
CA LEU A 110 9.54 -4.22 -7.17
C LEU A 110 10.28 -5.56 -7.08
N SER A 111 9.63 -6.67 -7.44
CA SER A 111 10.25 -8.00 -7.40
C SER A 111 11.37 -8.17 -8.42
N ARG A 112 11.28 -7.46 -9.55
CA ARG A 112 12.27 -7.44 -10.63
C ARG A 112 13.36 -6.39 -10.44
N GLY A 113 13.27 -5.55 -9.39
CA GLY A 113 14.18 -4.42 -9.19
C GLY A 113 14.03 -3.30 -10.23
N GLN A 114 12.90 -3.24 -10.93
CA GLN A 114 12.60 -2.27 -11.99
C GLN A 114 11.76 -1.08 -11.50
N ALA A 115 11.18 -1.17 -10.30
CA ALA A 115 10.27 -0.17 -9.77
C ALA A 115 10.88 1.24 -9.74
N SER A 116 12.15 1.41 -9.39
CA SER A 116 12.81 2.72 -9.32
C SER A 116 12.87 3.45 -10.67
N ALA A 117 12.89 2.69 -11.78
CA ALA A 117 12.90 3.25 -13.13
C ALA A 117 11.48 3.41 -13.72
N GLN A 118 10.52 2.59 -13.29
CA GLN A 118 9.22 2.46 -13.97
C GLN A 118 8.03 3.05 -13.19
N TYR A 119 8.17 3.30 -11.88
CA TYR A 119 7.05 3.75 -11.04
C TYR A 119 6.37 5.02 -11.55
N GLY A 120 7.12 5.92 -12.20
CA GLY A 120 6.59 7.16 -12.76
C GLY A 120 5.47 6.96 -13.77
N GLU A 121 5.37 5.79 -14.40
CA GLU A 121 4.34 5.50 -15.41
C GLU A 121 2.98 5.11 -14.84
N TYR A 122 2.93 4.66 -13.59
CA TYR A 122 1.71 4.06 -13.03
C TYR A 122 1.41 4.46 -11.58
N CYS A 123 2.40 4.96 -10.84
CA CYS A 123 2.25 5.25 -9.43
C CYS A 123 1.49 6.57 -9.26
N PRO A 124 0.33 6.59 -8.59
CA PRO A 124 -0.38 7.84 -8.31
C PRO A 124 0.38 8.77 -7.36
N ASN A 125 1.40 8.28 -6.65
CA ASN A 125 2.29 9.08 -5.80
C ASN A 125 3.58 9.52 -6.51
N ALA A 126 3.70 9.33 -7.83
CA ALA A 126 4.96 9.54 -8.55
C ALA A 126 5.55 10.94 -8.34
N GLU A 127 4.73 11.98 -8.48
CA GLU A 127 5.13 13.38 -8.32
C GLU A 127 5.65 13.66 -6.89
N ALA A 128 4.88 13.29 -5.87
CA ALA A 128 5.28 13.47 -4.47
C ALA A 128 6.60 12.74 -4.14
N LEU A 129 6.80 11.53 -4.65
CA LEU A 129 8.03 10.77 -4.47
C LEU A 129 9.23 11.45 -5.16
N GLN A 130 9.04 12.00 -6.36
CA GLN A 130 10.07 12.76 -7.09
C GLN A 130 10.47 14.03 -6.34
N GLU A 131 9.50 14.77 -5.80
CA GLU A 131 9.79 15.96 -4.97
C GLU A 131 10.62 15.62 -3.73
N LEU A 132 10.29 14.52 -3.05
CA LEU A 132 11.04 14.03 -1.89
C LEU A 132 12.49 13.66 -2.27
N GLN A 133 12.69 13.04 -3.43
CA GLN A 133 14.03 12.75 -3.95
C GLN A 133 14.81 14.03 -4.31
N GLY A 134 14.13 15.03 -4.87
CA GLY A 134 14.70 16.34 -5.18
C GLY A 134 15.21 17.05 -3.92
N LYS A 135 14.40 17.12 -2.86
CA LYS A 135 14.77 17.73 -1.58
C LYS A 135 15.99 17.08 -0.93
N ARG A 136 16.14 15.75 -1.05
CA ARG A 136 17.33 15.03 -0.60
C ARG A 136 18.59 15.49 -1.32
N ASN A 137 18.50 15.67 -2.64
CA ASN A 137 19.64 16.06 -3.47
C ASN A 137 20.00 17.56 -3.33
N SER A 138 19.08 18.38 -2.83
CA SER A 138 19.26 19.83 -2.62
C SER A 138 19.73 20.20 -1.21
N SER A 139 19.90 19.25 -0.29
CA SER A 139 20.36 19.52 1.09
C SER A 139 21.89 19.62 1.24
N PHE A 140 22.57 20.18 0.24
CA PHE A 140 23.99 20.51 0.27
C PHE A 140 24.21 22.01 0.49
#